data_AF-A0A3B9ZGH5-F1
#
_entry.id   AF-A0A3B9ZGH5-F1
#
_cell.length_a   1.000
_cell.length_b   1.000
_cell.length_c   1.000
_cell.angle_alpha   90.00
_cell.angle_beta   90.00
_cell.angle_gamma   90.00
#
_symmetry.space_group_name_H-M   'P 1'
#
loop_
_entity.id
_entity.type
_entity.pdbx_description
1 polymer ?
#
loop_
_entity_poly.entity_id
_entity_poly.type
_entity_poly.pdbx_seq_one_letter_code
_entity_poly.pdbx_strand_id
1 'polypeptide(L)'
;MFTGRIKGINIGSWLLMEGYILGGRNIPESRFKQDFRKSYGLRGLQEFEEIFRNTYITEDDFQNIAAISANAIRLPFNCRLIETKPYTYTERGFIFLDKAFAWAKKHNLGVILDLHAARGAQNCDWHGDSDGKAHFWENAEFRDRTCALWEKVADRYKSHPALIGYDVLNEPVIAKEREDALRKFYAKAVKRIRAVDKKHRIFLEGNLWATRIDFLSDLLLDDEITISIHAYEPLSYTFNFTPFLRFPGTMDAETWDATRIARYLTTYADFARKHKTRIFVGEFGINWRGGFWGEAQWLEAMLRGI
;
A
#
# COMPACT_ATOMS: atom_id res chain seq x y z
N MET A 1 21.63 -4.98 2.52
CA MET A 1 20.25 -5.24 2.06
C MET A 1 19.48 -5.82 3.22
N PHE A 2 18.18 -5.55 3.34
CA PHE A 2 17.34 -6.14 4.37
C PHE A 2 17.24 -7.65 4.17
N THR A 3 17.81 -8.44 5.09
CA THR A 3 17.82 -9.90 5.04
C THR A 3 16.95 -10.45 6.16
N GLY A 4 15.85 -11.11 5.81
CA GLY A 4 14.95 -11.73 6.78
C GLY A 4 13.47 -11.63 6.39
N ARG A 5 12.62 -12.24 7.22
CA ARG A 5 11.17 -12.13 7.12
C ARG A 5 10.72 -10.73 7.52
N ILE A 6 9.93 -10.08 6.67
CA ILE A 6 9.35 -8.77 6.94
C ILE A 6 8.18 -8.95 7.90
N LYS A 7 8.18 -8.20 8.99
CA LYS A 7 7.11 -8.09 9.98
C LYS A 7 6.85 -6.61 10.19
N GLY A 8 5.78 -6.08 9.61
CA GLY A 8 5.58 -4.64 9.56
C GLY A 8 4.16 -4.20 9.75
N ILE A 9 4.02 -2.88 9.86
CA ILE A 9 2.75 -2.15 10.00
C ILE A 9 2.65 -1.15 8.85
N ASN A 10 1.45 -0.94 8.31
CA ASN A 10 1.16 0.13 7.37
C ASN A 10 0.97 1.45 8.12
N ILE A 11 1.63 2.52 7.68
CA ILE A 11 1.41 3.88 8.18
C ILE A 11 0.30 4.55 7.36
N GLY A 12 -0.90 3.97 7.43
CA GLY A 12 -2.09 4.43 6.69
C GLY A 12 -2.56 5.81 7.13
N SER A 13 -3.29 6.51 6.26
CA SER A 13 -3.81 7.87 6.49
C SER A 13 -2.79 9.00 6.71
N TRP A 14 -1.49 8.72 6.83
CA TRP A 14 -0.51 9.76 7.11
C TRP A 14 -0.12 10.57 5.88
N LEU A 15 0.30 9.95 4.77
CA LEU A 15 0.73 10.67 3.57
C LEU A 15 -0.32 10.65 2.44
N LEU A 16 -1.46 10.07 2.73
CA LEU A 16 -2.69 10.09 1.94
C LEU A 16 -3.84 9.88 2.91
N MET A 17 -4.74 10.85 3.07
CA MET A 17 -5.81 10.77 4.06
C MET A 17 -6.95 9.85 3.61
N GLU A 18 -7.37 8.93 4.48
CA GLU A 18 -8.53 8.05 4.26
C GLU A 18 -9.59 8.26 5.34
N GLY A 19 -10.83 8.47 4.90
CA GLY A 19 -11.93 8.81 5.79
C GLY A 19 -12.17 7.81 6.91
N TYR A 20 -12.30 6.52 6.58
CA TYR A 20 -12.69 5.50 7.57
C TYR A 20 -11.68 5.34 8.71
N ILE A 21 -10.38 5.50 8.44
CA ILE A 21 -9.34 5.47 9.48
C ILE A 21 -9.43 6.71 10.37
N LEU A 22 -9.68 7.87 9.75
CA LEU A 22 -9.74 9.17 10.43
C LEU A 22 -11.11 9.48 11.06
N GLY A 23 -12.06 8.55 11.03
CA GLY A 23 -13.43 8.76 11.52
C GLY A 23 -14.26 9.72 10.66
N GLY A 24 -13.83 9.97 9.42
CA GLY A 24 -14.48 10.85 8.45
C GLY A 24 -15.21 10.09 7.34
N ARG A 25 -15.69 10.85 6.35
CA ARG A 25 -16.34 10.29 5.16
C ARG A 25 -15.31 9.66 4.22
N ASN A 26 -15.65 8.50 3.64
CA ASN A 26 -14.90 7.87 2.56
C ASN A 26 -15.04 8.66 1.26
N ILE A 27 -14.24 9.72 1.15
CA ILE A 27 -14.10 10.55 -0.05
C ILE A 27 -12.62 10.69 -0.40
N PRO A 28 -12.29 10.98 -1.67
CA PRO A 28 -10.91 11.19 -2.09
C PRO A 28 -10.25 12.33 -1.33
N GLU A 29 -8.95 12.19 -1.03
CA GLU A 29 -8.16 13.23 -0.37
C GLU A 29 -8.27 14.56 -1.14
N SER A 30 -8.22 14.53 -2.47
CA SER A 30 -8.35 15.71 -3.33
C SER A 30 -9.71 16.42 -3.17
N ARG A 31 -10.80 15.66 -3.02
CA ARG A 31 -12.13 16.21 -2.75
C ARG A 31 -12.20 16.81 -1.35
N PHE A 32 -11.70 16.10 -0.34
CA PHE A 32 -11.61 16.63 1.02
C PHE A 32 -10.86 17.97 1.06
N LYS A 33 -9.67 18.04 0.44
CA LYS A 33 -8.88 19.27 0.35
C LYS A 33 -9.59 20.40 -0.41
N GLN A 34 -10.32 20.07 -1.47
CA GLN A 34 -11.11 21.04 -2.22
C GLN A 34 -12.23 21.64 -1.34
N ASP A 35 -13.00 20.79 -0.65
CA ASP A 35 -14.12 21.22 0.19
C ASP A 35 -13.63 21.98 1.44
N PHE A 36 -12.50 21.57 2.01
CA PHE A 36 -11.82 22.30 3.08
C PHE A 36 -11.39 23.69 2.62
N ARG A 37 -10.71 23.78 1.46
CA ARG A 37 -10.27 25.07 0.89
C ARG A 37 -11.44 26.00 0.58
N LYS A 38 -12.58 25.48 0.10
CA LYS A 38 -13.78 26.29 -0.12
C LYS A 38 -14.30 26.91 1.18
N SER A 39 -14.18 26.18 2.28
CA SER A 39 -14.72 26.58 3.59
C SER A 39 -13.77 27.47 4.39
N TYR A 40 -12.46 27.19 4.34
CA TYR A 40 -11.44 27.81 5.22
C TYR A 40 -10.32 28.54 4.46
N GLY A 41 -10.39 28.59 3.13
CA GLY A 41 -9.39 29.23 2.28
C GLY A 41 -8.09 28.40 2.11
N LEU A 42 -7.19 28.89 1.27
CA LEU A 42 -5.92 28.22 0.98
C LEU A 42 -5.00 28.16 2.21
N ARG A 43 -4.92 29.26 2.97
CA ARG A 43 -4.10 29.34 4.17
C ARG A 43 -4.56 28.35 5.23
N GLY A 44 -5.88 28.28 5.48
CA GLY A 44 -6.43 27.32 6.43
C GLY A 44 -6.16 25.87 6.05
N LEU A 45 -6.26 25.52 4.76
CA LEU A 45 -5.88 24.19 4.28
C LEU A 45 -4.39 23.89 4.53
N GLN A 46 -3.50 24.84 4.23
CA GLN A 46 -2.06 24.66 4.42
C GLN A 46 -1.69 24.48 5.90
N GLU A 47 -2.27 25.30 6.79
CA GLU A 47 -2.10 25.18 8.24
C GLU A 47 -2.62 23.83 8.75
N PHE A 48 -3.80 23.39 8.29
CA PHE A 48 -4.35 22.06 8.61
C PHE A 48 -3.41 20.92 8.17
N GLU A 49 -2.96 20.93 6.91
CA GLU A 49 -2.10 19.87 6.39
C GLU A 49 -0.76 19.80 7.14
N GLU A 50 -0.20 20.95 7.50
CA GLU A 50 1.05 21.03 8.26
C GLU A 50 0.88 20.50 9.68
N ILE A 51 -0.18 20.89 10.39
CA ILE A 51 -0.48 20.37 11.73
C ILE A 51 -0.72 18.87 11.65
N PHE A 52 -1.63 18.42 10.78
CA PHE A 52 -1.99 17.01 10.63
C PHE A 52 -0.76 16.14 10.36
N ARG A 53 0.07 16.51 9.37
CA ARG A 53 1.25 15.72 9.00
C ARG A 53 2.32 15.70 10.10
N ASN A 54 2.33 16.65 11.04
CA ASN A 54 3.27 16.70 12.15
C ASN A 54 2.77 16.07 13.45
N THR A 55 1.45 15.89 13.61
CA THR A 55 0.86 15.37 14.86
C THR A 55 0.18 14.01 14.71
N TYR A 56 -0.23 13.61 13.51
CA TYR A 56 -0.93 12.34 13.30
C TYR A 56 0.01 11.14 13.46
N ILE A 57 1.19 11.19 12.84
CA ILE A 57 2.29 10.25 13.05
C ILE A 57 3.54 11.00 13.49
N THR A 58 4.15 10.49 14.53
CA THR A 58 5.30 11.06 15.23
C THR A 58 6.43 10.04 15.32
N GLU A 59 7.56 10.45 15.89
CA GLU A 59 8.66 9.51 16.13
C GLU A 59 8.28 8.43 17.15
N ASP A 60 7.44 8.76 18.13
CA ASP A 60 7.00 7.82 19.17
C ASP A 60 6.27 6.63 18.57
N ASP A 61 5.54 6.81 17.46
CA ASP A 61 4.90 5.72 16.72
C ASP A 61 5.93 4.75 16.14
N PHE A 62 7.07 5.23 15.63
CA PHE A 62 8.15 4.38 15.13
C PHE A 62 8.83 3.61 16.28
N GLN A 63 9.02 4.27 17.43
CA GLN A 63 9.51 3.60 18.63
C GLN A 63 8.54 2.49 19.08
N ASN A 64 7.24 2.75 19.09
CA ASN A 64 6.22 1.79 19.48
C ASN A 64 6.15 0.60 18.50
N ILE A 65 6.27 0.85 17.20
CA ILE A 65 6.34 -0.20 16.17
C ILE A 65 7.55 -1.11 16.42
N ALA A 66 8.73 -0.53 16.70
CA ALA A 66 9.91 -1.33 17.05
C ALA A 66 9.70 -2.13 18.36
N ALA A 67 9.03 -1.55 19.35
CA ALA A 67 8.76 -2.17 20.64
C ALA A 67 7.86 -3.43 20.55
N ILE A 68 6.95 -3.47 19.56
CA ILE A 68 6.14 -4.69 19.28
C ILE A 68 6.87 -5.72 18.41
N SER A 69 8.20 -5.60 18.28
CA SER A 69 9.06 -6.50 17.49
C SER A 69 8.78 -6.51 15.98
N ALA A 70 8.12 -5.47 15.45
CA ALA A 70 8.10 -5.22 14.03
C ALA A 70 9.48 -4.72 13.56
N ASN A 71 9.84 -5.02 12.32
CA ASN A 71 11.13 -4.68 11.73
C ASN A 71 11.00 -3.83 10.45
N ALA A 72 9.77 -3.47 10.07
CA ALA A 72 9.50 -2.68 8.88
C ALA A 72 8.23 -1.84 9.02
N ILE A 73 8.17 -0.77 8.23
CA ILE A 73 6.93 -0.07 7.90
C ILE A 73 6.67 -0.15 6.38
N ARG A 74 5.40 -0.22 5.99
CA ARG A 74 4.96 0.15 4.64
C ARG A 74 4.40 1.56 4.73
N LEU A 75 4.87 2.45 3.84
CA LEU A 75 4.58 3.88 3.86
C LEU A 75 3.79 4.25 2.59
N PRO A 76 2.45 4.14 2.63
CA PRO A 76 1.56 4.65 1.60
C PRO A 76 1.75 6.15 1.38
N PHE A 77 1.87 6.61 0.14
CA PHE A 77 1.90 8.03 -0.20
C PHE A 77 1.13 8.37 -1.48
N ASN A 78 0.57 9.59 -1.51
CA ASN A 78 -0.07 10.14 -2.70
C ASN A 78 0.98 10.75 -3.65
N CYS A 79 0.95 10.43 -4.95
CA CYS A 79 1.82 11.04 -5.95
C CYS A 79 1.79 12.58 -5.92
N ARG A 80 0.64 13.16 -5.56
CA ARG A 80 0.39 14.61 -5.49
C ARG A 80 1.23 15.33 -4.42
N LEU A 81 1.77 14.60 -3.45
CA LEU A 81 2.74 15.19 -2.51
C LEU A 81 4.00 15.65 -3.23
N ILE A 82 4.48 14.85 -4.19
CA ILE A 82 5.77 15.04 -4.84
C ILE A 82 5.58 15.71 -6.21
N GLU A 83 4.65 15.24 -7.02
CA GLU A 83 4.38 15.79 -8.36
C GLU A 83 3.24 16.83 -8.32
N THR A 84 3.61 18.10 -8.43
CA THR A 84 2.67 19.24 -8.33
C THR A 84 2.01 19.61 -9.66
N LYS A 85 2.73 19.41 -10.77
CA LYS A 85 2.28 19.55 -12.17
C LYS A 85 2.92 18.44 -13.00
N PRO A 86 2.46 18.12 -14.22
CA PRO A 86 3.07 17.09 -15.04
C PRO A 86 4.60 17.20 -15.07
N TYR A 87 5.29 16.16 -14.60
CA TYR A 87 6.76 16.08 -14.53
C TYR A 87 7.45 17.19 -13.70
N THR A 88 6.70 17.92 -12.87
CA THR A 88 7.21 18.98 -12.00
C THR A 88 7.15 18.50 -10.55
N TYR A 89 8.33 18.31 -9.96
CA TYR A 89 8.49 17.75 -8.63
C TYR A 89 8.90 18.83 -7.61
N THR A 90 8.47 18.68 -6.36
CA THR A 90 8.82 19.61 -5.27
C THR A 90 9.60 18.91 -4.16
N GLU A 91 10.66 19.55 -3.66
CA GLU A 91 11.41 19.08 -2.48
C GLU A 91 10.53 19.05 -1.22
N ARG A 92 9.56 19.97 -1.10
CA ARG A 92 8.61 19.98 0.02
C ARG A 92 7.81 18.67 0.12
N GLY A 93 7.56 18.03 -1.01
CA GLY A 93 6.85 16.76 -1.11
C GLY A 93 7.58 15.59 -0.48
N PHE A 94 8.91 15.69 -0.36
CA PHE A 94 9.75 14.65 0.23
C PHE A 94 9.94 14.80 1.74
N ILE A 95 9.66 15.96 2.34
CA ILE A 95 9.95 16.25 3.76
C ILE A 95 9.45 15.14 4.70
N PHE A 96 8.21 14.68 4.51
CA PHE A 96 7.64 13.65 5.41
C PHE A 96 8.15 12.25 5.10
N LEU A 97 8.52 11.95 3.85
CA LEU A 97 9.19 10.70 3.52
C LEU A 97 10.60 10.69 4.15
N ASP A 98 11.36 11.79 4.02
CA ASP A 98 12.69 11.94 4.64
C ASP A 98 12.59 11.79 6.18
N LYS A 99 11.56 12.39 6.80
CA LYS A 99 11.25 12.26 8.22
C LYS A 99 11.02 10.79 8.61
N ALA A 100 10.20 10.08 7.83
CA ALA A 100 9.94 8.65 8.03
C ALA A 100 11.22 7.81 7.91
N PHE A 101 12.07 8.08 6.91
CA PHE A 101 13.35 7.38 6.75
C PHE A 101 14.33 7.66 7.89
N ALA A 102 14.38 8.89 8.39
CA ALA A 102 15.22 9.26 9.53
C ALA A 102 14.79 8.52 10.81
N TRP A 103 13.49 8.49 11.10
CA TRP A 103 12.93 7.76 12.24
C TRP A 103 13.09 6.25 12.09
N ALA A 104 12.82 5.70 10.91
CA ALA A 104 13.01 4.28 10.64
C ALA A 104 14.46 3.86 10.87
N LYS A 105 15.43 4.63 10.36
CA LYS A 105 16.85 4.38 10.61
C LYS A 105 17.19 4.42 12.11
N LYS A 106 16.68 5.40 12.85
CA LYS A 106 16.95 5.55 14.29
C LYS A 106 16.42 4.38 15.11
N HIS A 107 15.27 3.83 14.73
CA HIS A 107 14.61 2.72 15.43
C HIS A 107 14.83 1.35 14.78
N ASN A 108 15.82 1.25 13.87
CA ASN A 108 16.17 0.00 13.17
C ASN A 108 15.00 -0.66 12.42
N LEU A 109 14.13 0.15 11.84
CA LEU A 109 13.02 -0.26 10.98
C LEU A 109 13.43 -0.11 9.50
N GLY A 110 12.99 -1.05 8.68
CA GLY A 110 13.01 -0.90 7.23
C GLY A 110 11.78 -0.16 6.70
N VAL A 111 11.87 0.41 5.50
CA VAL A 111 10.81 1.16 4.84
C VAL A 111 10.52 0.56 3.47
N ILE A 112 9.25 0.20 3.24
CA ILE A 112 8.70 -0.07 1.92
C ILE A 112 7.92 1.17 1.51
N LEU A 113 8.33 1.83 0.44
CA LEU A 113 7.60 2.96 -0.11
C LEU A 113 6.46 2.44 -0.99
N ASP A 114 5.24 2.85 -0.72
CA ASP A 114 4.06 2.43 -1.46
C ASP A 114 3.40 3.60 -2.18
N LEU A 115 3.34 3.53 -3.51
CA LEU A 115 2.59 4.50 -4.29
C LEU A 115 1.09 4.16 -4.23
N HIS A 116 0.47 4.67 -3.18
CA HIS A 116 -0.92 4.35 -2.83
C HIS A 116 -1.93 5.06 -3.74
N ALA A 117 -1.61 6.26 -4.22
CA ALA A 117 -2.45 6.99 -5.17
C ALA A 117 -1.62 7.53 -6.34
N ALA A 118 -1.80 6.92 -7.51
CA ALA A 118 -1.20 7.37 -8.76
C ALA A 118 -2.02 8.50 -9.40
N ARG A 119 -1.41 9.21 -10.36
CA ARG A 119 -2.14 10.23 -11.12
C ARG A 119 -3.29 9.59 -11.88
N GLY A 120 -4.50 10.11 -11.71
CA GLY A 120 -5.69 9.59 -12.37
C GLY A 120 -6.30 8.35 -11.71
N ALA A 121 -5.78 7.90 -10.56
CA ALA A 121 -6.26 6.74 -9.81
C ALA A 121 -6.26 5.40 -10.58
N GLN A 122 -5.68 4.39 -9.98
CA GLN A 122 -5.52 3.04 -10.54
C GLN A 122 -6.71 2.12 -10.28
N ASN A 123 -7.66 2.58 -9.46
CA ASN A 123 -8.93 1.95 -9.17
C ASN A 123 -10.02 3.03 -9.00
N CYS A 124 -11.26 2.61 -8.72
CA CYS A 124 -12.40 3.52 -8.55
C CYS A 124 -12.56 4.04 -7.11
N ASP A 125 -11.72 3.62 -6.18
CA ASP A 125 -11.98 3.80 -4.75
C ASP A 125 -11.34 5.08 -4.22
N TRP A 126 -11.91 5.59 -3.13
CA TRP A 126 -11.48 6.85 -2.53
C TRP A 126 -10.02 6.80 -2.04
N HIS A 127 -9.55 5.62 -1.62
CA HIS A 127 -8.17 5.39 -1.17
C HIS A 127 -7.17 5.49 -2.33
N GLY A 128 -7.59 5.37 -3.58
CA GLY A 128 -6.77 5.69 -4.77
C GLY A 128 -6.76 7.19 -5.13
N ASP A 129 -7.38 8.05 -4.31
CA ASP A 129 -7.70 9.44 -4.63
C ASP A 129 -8.54 9.57 -5.93
N SER A 130 -9.49 8.64 -6.10
CA SER A 130 -10.33 8.45 -7.29
C SER A 130 -11.68 9.14 -7.19
N ASP A 131 -12.15 9.79 -8.25
CA ASP A 131 -13.50 10.34 -8.32
C ASP A 131 -14.59 9.30 -8.71
N GLY A 132 -14.26 8.01 -8.56
CA GLY A 132 -15.10 6.88 -8.96
C GLY A 132 -14.67 6.24 -10.28
N LYS A 133 -13.58 6.70 -10.90
CA LYS A 133 -13.06 6.18 -12.17
C LYS A 133 -11.55 6.01 -12.15
N ALA A 134 -11.09 4.88 -12.69
CA ALA A 134 -9.66 4.58 -12.81
C ALA A 134 -9.05 5.21 -14.09
N HIS A 135 -8.95 6.54 -14.14
CA HIS A 135 -8.41 7.27 -15.29
C HIS A 135 -6.95 6.93 -15.62
N PHE A 136 -6.21 6.36 -14.68
CA PHE A 136 -4.85 5.84 -14.89
C PHE A 136 -4.76 4.86 -16.08
N TRP A 137 -5.81 4.06 -16.33
CA TRP A 137 -5.83 3.09 -17.44
C TRP A 137 -6.18 3.71 -18.79
N GLU A 138 -6.85 4.86 -18.79
CA GLU A 138 -7.29 5.53 -20.02
C GLU A 138 -6.27 6.53 -20.56
N ASN A 139 -5.41 7.08 -19.71
CA ASN A 139 -4.40 8.05 -20.12
C ASN A 139 -2.97 7.50 -19.99
N ALA A 140 -2.29 7.30 -21.12
CA ALA A 140 -0.90 6.84 -21.16
C ALA A 140 0.07 7.80 -20.46
N GLU A 141 -0.19 9.11 -20.51
CA GLU A 141 0.63 10.11 -19.83
C GLU A 141 0.65 9.89 -18.32
N PHE A 142 -0.45 9.45 -17.71
CA PHE A 142 -0.50 9.17 -16.27
C PHE A 142 0.42 8.01 -15.89
N ARG A 143 0.45 6.95 -16.70
CA ARG A 143 1.39 5.82 -16.52
C ARG A 143 2.84 6.26 -16.68
N ASP A 144 3.11 7.12 -17.65
CA ASP A 144 4.45 7.64 -17.93
C ASP A 144 4.96 8.56 -16.82
N ARG A 145 4.09 9.42 -16.30
CA ARG A 145 4.35 10.27 -15.13
C ARG A 145 4.63 9.45 -13.88
N THR A 146 3.86 8.38 -13.64
CA THR A 146 4.13 7.47 -12.53
C THR A 146 5.50 6.80 -12.67
N CYS A 147 5.88 6.33 -13.87
CA CYS A 147 7.21 5.77 -14.10
C CYS A 147 8.34 6.80 -13.87
N ALA A 148 8.13 8.06 -14.27
CA ALA A 148 9.10 9.13 -14.06
C ALA A 148 9.21 9.54 -12.59
N LEU A 149 8.08 9.57 -11.87
CA LEU A 149 8.05 9.79 -10.42
C LEU A 149 8.84 8.69 -9.69
N TRP A 150 8.64 7.42 -10.05
CA TRP A 150 9.36 6.31 -9.44
C TRP A 150 10.86 6.38 -9.66
N GLU A 151 11.33 6.78 -10.85
CA GLU A 151 12.76 7.00 -11.09
C GLU A 151 13.33 8.07 -10.14
N LYS A 152 12.60 9.18 -9.91
CA LYS A 152 13.01 10.23 -8.97
C LYS A 152 13.04 9.76 -7.51
N VAL A 153 11.99 9.05 -7.09
CA VAL A 153 11.89 8.50 -5.73
C VAL A 153 13.01 7.48 -5.48
N ALA A 154 13.23 6.57 -6.44
CA ALA A 154 14.28 5.55 -6.33
C ALA A 154 15.68 6.18 -6.32
N ASP A 155 15.96 7.15 -7.18
CA ASP A 155 17.26 7.83 -7.21
C ASP A 155 17.57 8.53 -5.88
N ARG A 156 16.56 9.12 -5.23
CA ARG A 156 16.70 9.75 -3.91
C ARG A 156 17.03 8.75 -2.80
N TYR A 157 16.31 7.63 -2.74
CA TYR A 157 16.36 6.73 -1.58
C TYR A 157 17.25 5.49 -1.76
N LYS A 158 17.76 5.20 -2.97
CA LYS A 158 18.60 4.01 -3.25
C LYS A 158 19.83 3.86 -2.36
N SER A 159 20.32 4.93 -1.73
CA SER A 159 21.48 4.87 -0.82
C SER A 159 21.08 4.82 0.65
N HIS A 160 19.80 4.99 0.97
CA HIS A 160 19.33 5.04 2.36
C HIS A 160 19.32 3.63 2.98
N PRO A 161 19.94 3.41 4.15
CA PRO A 161 20.10 2.07 4.74
C PRO A 161 18.78 1.44 5.19
N ALA A 162 17.77 2.25 5.51
CA ALA A 162 16.45 1.75 5.90
C ALA A 162 15.57 1.33 4.71
N LEU A 163 15.96 1.60 3.46
CA LEU A 163 15.13 1.21 2.31
C LEU A 163 15.08 -0.31 2.13
N ILE A 164 13.87 -0.88 2.14
CA ILE A 164 13.62 -2.28 1.75
C ILE A 164 13.35 -2.34 0.25
N GLY A 165 12.46 -1.48 -0.25
CA GLY A 165 12.03 -1.52 -1.63
C GLY A 165 10.85 -0.60 -1.97
N TYR A 166 10.32 -0.81 -3.16
CA TYR A 166 9.32 0.04 -3.81
C TYR A 166 8.09 -0.79 -4.17
N ASP A 167 6.96 -0.50 -3.56
CA ASP A 167 5.65 -1.07 -3.89
C ASP A 167 4.97 -0.19 -4.93
N VAL A 168 4.98 -0.68 -6.18
CA VAL A 168 4.94 0.19 -7.37
C VAL A 168 3.59 0.85 -7.57
N LEU A 169 2.51 0.15 -7.22
CA LEU A 169 1.16 0.65 -7.45
C LEU A 169 0.18 -0.14 -6.58
N ASN A 170 -0.43 0.53 -5.61
CA ASN A 170 -1.41 -0.07 -4.71
C ASN A 170 -2.73 -0.44 -5.44
N GLU A 171 -3.23 -1.65 -5.22
CA GLU A 171 -4.57 -2.12 -5.57
C GLU A 171 -5.05 -1.72 -6.98
N PRO A 172 -4.31 -2.03 -8.06
CA PRO A 172 -4.78 -1.74 -9.40
C PRO A 172 -6.05 -2.54 -9.70
N VAL A 173 -7.04 -1.87 -10.30
CA VAL A 173 -8.27 -2.53 -10.79
C VAL A 173 -8.43 -2.21 -12.26
N ILE A 174 -8.28 -3.24 -13.08
CA ILE A 174 -8.47 -3.17 -14.53
C ILE A 174 -9.25 -4.40 -15.00
N ALA A 175 -10.04 -4.25 -16.07
CA ALA A 175 -10.74 -5.37 -16.67
C ALA A 175 -9.76 -6.49 -17.06
N LYS A 176 -10.15 -7.75 -16.85
CA LYS A 176 -9.30 -8.94 -17.00
C LYS A 176 -8.63 -8.99 -18.39
N GLU A 177 -9.39 -8.72 -19.43
CA GLU A 177 -8.96 -8.68 -20.83
C GLU A 177 -7.95 -7.57 -21.13
N ARG A 178 -7.80 -6.60 -20.23
CA ARG A 178 -6.84 -5.48 -20.33
C ARG A 178 -5.65 -5.61 -19.37
N GLU A 179 -5.47 -6.72 -18.66
CA GLU A 179 -4.33 -6.97 -17.75
C GLU A 179 -2.96 -6.77 -18.42
N ASP A 180 -2.90 -6.86 -19.75
CA ASP A 180 -1.70 -6.53 -20.53
C ASP A 180 -1.23 -5.07 -20.35
N ALA A 181 -2.15 -4.13 -20.14
CA ALA A 181 -1.82 -2.73 -19.88
C ALA A 181 -1.09 -2.57 -18.54
N LEU A 182 -1.53 -3.31 -17.51
CA LEU A 182 -0.85 -3.38 -16.22
C LEU A 182 0.51 -4.04 -16.36
N ARG A 183 0.61 -5.14 -17.13
CA ARG A 183 1.92 -5.79 -17.38
C ARG A 183 2.93 -4.85 -18.03
N LYS A 184 2.52 -4.16 -19.10
CA LYS A 184 3.35 -3.18 -19.82
C LYS A 184 3.77 -2.03 -18.91
N PHE A 185 2.86 -1.55 -18.06
CA PHE A 185 3.18 -0.52 -17.08
C PHE A 185 4.25 -1.01 -16.08
N TYR A 186 4.06 -2.17 -15.45
CA TYR A 186 5.04 -2.73 -14.51
C TYR A 186 6.40 -2.98 -15.16
N ALA A 187 6.45 -3.56 -16.36
CA ALA A 187 7.72 -3.73 -17.09
C ALA A 187 8.44 -2.38 -17.30
N LYS A 188 7.70 -1.32 -17.64
CA LYS A 188 8.26 0.04 -17.79
C LYS A 188 8.72 0.61 -16.46
N ALA A 189 7.92 0.51 -15.40
CA ALA A 189 8.25 1.01 -14.06
C ALA A 189 9.49 0.30 -13.49
N VAL A 190 9.54 -1.03 -13.55
CA VAL A 190 10.69 -1.85 -13.16
C VAL A 190 11.94 -1.41 -13.90
N LYS A 191 11.88 -1.27 -15.24
CA LYS A 191 13.01 -0.82 -16.04
C LYS A 191 13.53 0.56 -15.59
N ARG A 192 12.63 1.48 -15.24
CA ARG A 192 12.98 2.85 -14.82
C ARG A 192 13.58 2.89 -13.42
N ILE A 193 12.99 2.17 -12.47
CA ILE A 193 13.56 2.02 -11.11
C ILE A 193 14.94 1.36 -11.20
N ARG A 194 15.04 0.25 -11.95
CA ARG A 194 16.29 -0.48 -12.16
C ARG A 194 17.33 0.35 -12.90
N ALA A 195 16.99 1.40 -13.64
CA ALA A 195 17.99 2.28 -14.26
C ALA A 195 18.85 2.99 -13.21
N VAL A 196 18.27 3.31 -12.05
CA VAL A 196 18.93 4.07 -10.97
C VAL A 196 19.24 3.23 -9.73
N ASP A 197 18.48 2.16 -9.46
CA ASP A 197 18.62 1.29 -8.30
C ASP A 197 18.63 -0.20 -8.68
N LYS A 198 19.79 -0.84 -8.57
CA LYS A 198 20.02 -2.24 -8.97
C LYS A 198 19.79 -3.27 -7.86
N LYS A 199 19.49 -2.85 -6.63
CA LYS A 199 19.62 -3.74 -5.44
C LYS A 199 18.34 -3.92 -4.63
N HIS A 200 17.48 -2.91 -4.53
CA HIS A 200 16.33 -3.00 -3.62
C HIS A 200 15.17 -3.77 -4.23
N ARG A 201 14.29 -4.28 -3.36
CA ARG A 201 13.11 -5.04 -3.81
C ARG A 201 12.15 -4.15 -4.58
N ILE A 202 11.47 -4.74 -5.55
CA ILE A 202 10.32 -4.13 -6.21
C ILE A 202 9.12 -5.02 -5.92
N PHE A 203 8.11 -4.46 -5.28
CA PHE A 203 6.86 -5.13 -4.99
C PHE A 203 5.86 -4.80 -6.11
N LEU A 204 5.24 -5.85 -6.66
CA LEU A 204 4.22 -5.73 -7.69
C LEU A 204 2.92 -6.31 -7.15
N GLU A 205 1.89 -5.46 -7.05
CA GLU A 205 0.57 -5.89 -6.63
C GLU A 205 -0.27 -6.47 -7.77
N GLY A 206 -1.11 -7.43 -7.42
CA GLY A 206 -2.09 -8.05 -8.31
C GLY A 206 -3.21 -7.11 -8.76
N ASN A 207 -3.97 -7.56 -9.76
CA ASN A 207 -5.25 -6.95 -10.14
C ASN A 207 -6.32 -7.27 -9.08
N LEU A 208 -7.49 -6.63 -9.16
CA LEU A 208 -8.61 -6.82 -8.25
C LEU A 208 -8.20 -6.61 -6.78
N TRP A 209 -7.73 -5.39 -6.47
CA TRP A 209 -7.27 -5.02 -5.13
C TRP A 209 -6.18 -5.96 -4.59
N ALA A 210 -5.14 -6.18 -5.41
CA ALA A 210 -4.00 -7.03 -5.10
C ALA A 210 -4.30 -8.53 -4.86
N THR A 211 -5.54 -8.99 -5.08
CA THR A 211 -5.91 -10.40 -4.82
C THR A 211 -5.58 -11.35 -5.97
N ARG A 212 -5.50 -10.85 -7.21
CA ARG A 212 -5.32 -11.68 -8.40
C ARG A 212 -3.92 -11.51 -9.02
N ILE A 213 -3.12 -12.58 -9.00
CA ILE A 213 -1.70 -12.52 -9.36
C ILE A 213 -1.27 -13.45 -10.51
N ASP A 214 -2.18 -14.26 -11.06
CA ASP A 214 -1.89 -15.28 -12.08
C ASP A 214 -1.16 -14.71 -13.30
N PHE A 215 -1.48 -13.47 -13.68
CA PHE A 215 -0.91 -12.81 -14.85
C PHE A 215 0.47 -12.18 -14.61
N LEU A 216 0.99 -12.20 -13.38
CA LEU A 216 2.28 -11.59 -13.02
C LEU A 216 3.48 -12.52 -13.24
N SER A 217 3.25 -13.79 -13.60
CA SER A 217 4.32 -14.78 -13.80
C SER A 217 5.40 -14.31 -14.79
N ASP A 218 5.01 -13.56 -15.80
CA ASP A 218 5.88 -13.11 -16.89
C ASP A 218 6.69 -11.84 -16.51
N LEU A 219 6.42 -11.26 -15.35
CA LEU A 219 7.07 -10.05 -14.83
C LEU A 219 8.11 -10.33 -13.75
N LEU A 220 8.43 -11.60 -13.50
CA LEU A 220 9.50 -12.02 -12.60
C LEU A 220 10.87 -11.88 -13.29
N LEU A 221 11.18 -10.65 -13.71
CA LEU A 221 12.34 -10.27 -14.53
C LEU A 221 13.66 -10.32 -13.76
N ASP A 222 13.64 -10.26 -12.42
CA ASP A 222 14.80 -10.43 -11.54
C ASP A 222 14.41 -11.01 -10.16
N ASP A 223 15.42 -11.51 -9.42
CA ASP A 223 15.25 -12.18 -8.12
C ASP A 223 14.77 -11.25 -6.99
N GLU A 224 14.79 -9.93 -7.20
CA GLU A 224 14.35 -8.92 -6.24
C GLU A 224 12.94 -8.39 -6.54
N ILE A 225 12.23 -9.00 -7.49
CA ILE A 225 10.80 -8.81 -7.67
C ILE A 225 10.03 -9.71 -6.70
N THR A 226 9.17 -9.09 -5.90
CA THR A 226 8.28 -9.76 -4.93
C THR A 226 6.84 -9.44 -5.31
N ILE A 227 5.95 -10.43 -5.25
CA ILE A 227 4.53 -10.18 -5.47
C ILE A 227 3.90 -9.76 -4.15
N SER A 228 3.23 -8.60 -4.15
CA SER A 228 2.49 -8.09 -2.99
C SER A 228 1.01 -8.43 -3.15
N ILE A 229 0.38 -8.92 -2.08
CA ILE A 229 -1.05 -9.26 -2.04
C ILE A 229 -1.71 -8.63 -0.82
N HIS A 230 -3.01 -8.37 -0.93
CA HIS A 230 -3.86 -7.95 0.19
C HIS A 230 -4.82 -9.08 0.55
N ALA A 231 -4.97 -9.33 1.86
CA ALA A 231 -5.67 -10.49 2.38
C ALA A 231 -6.64 -10.09 3.50
N TYR A 232 -7.90 -9.88 3.12
CA TYR A 232 -8.98 -9.46 4.02
C TYR A 232 -10.14 -10.45 4.07
N GLU A 233 -10.03 -11.64 3.48
CA GLU A 233 -11.14 -12.59 3.49
C GLU A 233 -11.38 -13.22 4.88
N PRO A 234 -12.66 -13.42 5.29
CA PRO A 234 -13.88 -13.02 4.61
C PRO A 234 -14.19 -11.53 4.80
N LEU A 235 -14.44 -10.81 3.70
CA LEU A 235 -14.67 -9.36 3.71
C LEU A 235 -15.85 -8.93 4.60
N SER A 236 -16.94 -9.72 4.62
CA SER A 236 -18.13 -9.42 5.43
C SER A 236 -17.81 -9.34 6.94
N TYR A 237 -16.83 -10.11 7.38
CA TYR A 237 -16.39 -10.19 8.76
C TYR A 237 -15.29 -9.19 9.08
N THR A 238 -14.23 -9.13 8.26
CA THR A 238 -13.04 -8.28 8.51
C THR A 238 -13.37 -6.80 8.47
N PHE A 239 -14.24 -6.39 7.53
CA PHE A 239 -14.74 -5.01 7.43
C PHE A 239 -16.01 -4.76 8.24
N ASN A 240 -16.58 -5.80 8.86
CA ASN A 240 -17.84 -5.70 9.61
C ASN A 240 -19.03 -5.21 8.75
N PHE A 241 -19.08 -5.61 7.47
CA PHE A 241 -20.24 -5.33 6.61
C PHE A 241 -21.49 -6.07 7.07
N THR A 242 -21.31 -7.25 7.68
CA THR A 242 -22.40 -7.99 8.31
C THR A 242 -22.18 -8.03 9.82
N PRO A 243 -23.05 -7.38 10.61
CA PRO A 243 -22.93 -7.37 12.07
C PRO A 243 -22.95 -8.76 12.69
N PHE A 244 -22.26 -8.91 13.83
CA PHE A 244 -22.31 -10.09 14.71
C PHE A 244 -21.74 -11.40 14.14
N LEU A 245 -21.13 -11.38 12.95
CA LEU A 245 -20.34 -12.51 12.46
C LEU A 245 -19.19 -12.83 13.42
N ARG A 246 -18.84 -14.10 13.56
CA ARG A 246 -17.82 -14.60 14.49
C ARG A 246 -16.78 -15.45 13.79
N PHE A 247 -15.53 -15.36 14.23
CA PHE A 247 -14.46 -16.27 13.84
C PHE A 247 -14.00 -17.14 15.02
N PRO A 248 -13.84 -18.47 14.85
CA PRO A 248 -14.30 -19.26 13.71
C PRO A 248 -15.84 -19.27 13.62
N GLY A 249 -16.38 -19.48 12.42
CA GLY A 249 -17.83 -19.48 12.21
C GLY A 249 -18.24 -19.54 10.74
N THR A 250 -19.54 -19.51 10.48
CA THR A 250 -20.09 -19.47 9.12
C THR A 250 -20.30 -18.02 8.67
N MET A 251 -19.66 -17.62 7.57
CA MET A 251 -19.66 -16.29 6.98
C MET A 251 -19.71 -16.44 5.46
N ASP A 252 -20.53 -15.66 4.77
CA ASP A 252 -20.68 -15.69 3.31
C ASP A 252 -21.00 -17.10 2.76
N ALA A 253 -21.93 -17.79 3.44
CA ALA A 253 -22.34 -19.18 3.14
C ALA A 253 -21.22 -20.24 3.27
N GLU A 254 -20.12 -19.89 3.94
CA GLU A 254 -18.94 -20.72 4.06
C GLU A 254 -18.44 -20.79 5.51
N THR A 255 -17.94 -21.94 5.94
CA THR A 255 -17.28 -22.05 7.25
C THR A 255 -15.87 -21.50 7.15
N TRP A 256 -15.53 -20.50 7.96
CA TRP A 256 -14.18 -19.98 8.12
C TRP A 256 -13.62 -20.31 9.50
N ASP A 257 -12.41 -20.84 9.46
CA ASP A 257 -11.57 -21.17 10.60
C ASP A 257 -10.08 -21.00 10.18
N ALA A 258 -9.16 -21.33 11.08
CA ALA A 258 -7.73 -21.25 10.78
C ALA A 258 -7.29 -22.12 9.60
N THR A 259 -7.94 -23.27 9.39
CA THR A 259 -7.64 -24.19 8.27
C THR A 259 -8.02 -23.56 6.93
N ARG A 260 -9.18 -22.90 6.86
CA ARG A 260 -9.62 -22.20 5.66
C ARG A 260 -8.72 -21.01 5.34
N ILE A 261 -8.32 -20.22 6.34
CA ILE A 261 -7.35 -19.13 6.17
C ILE A 261 -6.03 -19.67 5.61
N ALA A 262 -5.49 -20.75 6.19
CA ALA A 262 -4.28 -21.39 5.70
C ALA A 262 -4.42 -21.90 4.26
N ARG A 263 -5.58 -22.47 3.90
CA ARG A 263 -5.85 -22.92 2.52
C ARG A 263 -5.93 -21.75 1.53
N TYR A 264 -6.56 -20.64 1.93
CA TYR A 264 -6.60 -19.42 1.13
C TYR A 264 -5.19 -18.90 0.84
N LEU A 265 -4.36 -18.76 1.88
CA LEU A 265 -2.97 -18.29 1.75
C LEU A 265 -2.08 -19.29 0.98
N THR A 266 -2.34 -20.60 1.10
CA THR A 266 -1.63 -21.64 0.33
C THR A 266 -1.72 -21.41 -1.17
N THR A 267 -2.83 -20.85 -1.70
CA THR A 267 -2.94 -20.57 -3.14
C THR A 267 -1.86 -19.61 -3.65
N TYR A 268 -1.52 -18.59 -2.85
CA TYR A 268 -0.44 -17.66 -3.14
C TYR A 268 0.94 -18.28 -2.90
N ALA A 269 1.08 -19.09 -1.85
CA ALA A 269 2.31 -19.85 -1.60
C ALA A 269 2.63 -20.82 -2.74
N ASP A 270 1.62 -21.45 -3.33
CA ASP A 270 1.75 -22.36 -4.47
C ASP A 270 2.22 -21.61 -5.72
N PHE A 271 1.68 -20.43 -5.97
CA PHE A 271 2.18 -19.53 -7.01
C PHE A 271 3.65 -19.20 -6.78
N ALA A 272 4.02 -18.79 -5.55
CA ALA A 272 5.39 -18.46 -5.19
C ALA A 272 6.36 -19.62 -5.45
N ARG A 273 5.99 -20.84 -5.04
CA ARG A 273 6.77 -22.07 -5.25
C ARG A 273 6.90 -22.42 -6.74
N LYS A 274 5.79 -22.37 -7.48
CA LYS A 274 5.75 -22.69 -8.92
C LYS A 274 6.63 -21.73 -9.73
N HIS A 275 6.59 -20.45 -9.41
CA HIS A 275 7.26 -19.40 -10.17
C HIS A 275 8.59 -18.95 -9.55
N LYS A 276 9.06 -19.60 -8.48
CA LYS A 276 10.30 -19.29 -7.75
C LYS A 276 10.41 -17.81 -7.35
N THR A 277 9.30 -17.24 -6.87
CA THR A 277 9.24 -15.86 -6.38
C THR A 277 8.85 -15.81 -4.91
N ARG A 278 8.77 -14.61 -4.35
CA ARG A 278 8.38 -14.33 -2.96
C ARG A 278 6.97 -13.72 -2.98
N ILE A 279 6.16 -14.07 -1.98
CA ILE A 279 4.90 -13.39 -1.68
C ILE A 279 5.13 -12.53 -0.44
N PHE A 280 4.63 -11.31 -0.51
CA PHE A 280 4.53 -10.38 0.61
C PHE A 280 3.05 -10.08 0.81
N VAL A 281 2.53 -10.33 2.02
CA VAL A 281 1.18 -9.87 2.38
C VAL A 281 1.29 -8.43 2.84
N GLY A 282 1.07 -7.50 1.90
CA GLY A 282 1.25 -6.07 2.11
C GLY A 282 0.17 -5.47 3.01
N GLU A 283 -1.03 -6.04 2.95
CA GLU A 283 -2.14 -5.63 3.79
C GLU A 283 -2.98 -6.82 4.26
N PHE A 284 -3.37 -6.77 5.52
CA PHE A 284 -4.36 -7.62 6.16
C PHE A 284 -4.75 -6.94 7.47
N GLY A 285 -5.98 -7.18 7.92
CA GLY A 285 -6.45 -6.56 9.15
C GLY A 285 -7.93 -6.85 9.38
N ILE A 286 -8.39 -6.44 10.56
CA ILE A 286 -9.78 -6.59 10.97
C ILE A 286 -10.20 -5.37 11.77
N ASN A 287 -11.41 -4.87 11.50
CA ASN A 287 -12.03 -3.84 12.31
C ASN A 287 -12.23 -4.35 13.73
N TRP A 288 -11.58 -3.68 14.69
CA TRP A 288 -11.62 -4.08 16.09
C TRP A 288 -12.99 -3.79 16.71
N ARG A 289 -13.69 -4.82 17.19
CA ARG A 289 -15.00 -4.70 17.88
C ARG A 289 -14.91 -5.19 19.32
N GLY A 290 -13.85 -4.79 20.03
CA GLY A 290 -13.63 -5.14 21.43
C GLY A 290 -13.16 -6.58 21.68
N GLY A 291 -12.82 -7.33 20.63
CA GLY A 291 -12.32 -8.71 20.74
C GLY A 291 -13.40 -9.77 21.02
N PHE A 292 -14.68 -9.38 20.99
CA PHE A 292 -15.80 -10.26 21.35
C PHE A 292 -16.18 -11.25 20.25
N TRP A 293 -15.75 -11.03 19.01
CA TRP A 293 -16.25 -11.76 17.84
C TRP A 293 -15.18 -12.63 17.19
N GLY A 294 -14.01 -12.78 17.83
CA GLY A 294 -12.93 -13.65 17.35
C GLY A 294 -11.87 -12.92 16.54
N GLU A 295 -11.74 -11.60 16.68
CA GLU A 295 -10.80 -10.78 15.93
C GLU A 295 -9.35 -11.21 16.18
N ALA A 296 -9.00 -11.46 17.44
CA ALA A 296 -7.67 -11.94 17.82
C ALA A 296 -7.38 -13.32 17.21
N GLN A 297 -8.36 -14.22 17.21
CA GLN A 297 -8.21 -15.56 16.63
C GLN A 297 -8.01 -15.51 15.11
N TRP A 298 -8.74 -14.62 14.42
CA TRP A 298 -8.55 -14.39 12.98
C TRP A 298 -7.16 -13.83 12.69
N LEU A 299 -6.72 -12.84 13.45
CA LEU A 299 -5.40 -12.25 13.30
C LEU A 299 -4.28 -13.27 13.56
N GLU A 300 -4.41 -14.10 14.59
CA GLU A 300 -3.48 -15.20 14.85
C GLU A 300 -3.45 -16.22 13.72
N ALA A 301 -4.61 -16.59 13.16
CA ALA A 301 -4.68 -17.51 12.02
C ALA A 301 -3.97 -16.95 10.79
N MET A 302 -4.16 -15.65 10.51
CA MET A 302 -3.44 -14.95 9.45
C MET A 302 -1.93 -14.94 9.69
N LEU A 303 -1.47 -14.53 10.88
CA LEU A 303 -0.05 -14.45 11.20
C LEU A 303 0.66 -15.81 11.16
N ARG A 304 -0.05 -16.91 11.48
CA ARG A 304 0.48 -18.28 11.36
C ARG A 304 0.53 -18.78 9.91
N GLY A 305 -0.35 -18.29 9.04
CA GLY A 305 -0.41 -18.69 7.63
C GLY A 305 0.56 -17.92 6.72
N ILE A 306 1.10 -16.80 7.19
CA ILE A 306 2.10 -15.95 6.52
C ILE A 306 3.52 -16.36 6.94
#